data_AF-A0A3N5F1R2-F1
#
_entry.id   AF-A0A3N5F1R2-F1
#
_cell.length_a   1.000
_cell.length_b   1.000
_cell.length_c   1.000
_cell.angle_alpha   90.00
_cell.angle_beta   90.00
_cell.angle_gamma   90.00
#
_symmetry.space_group_name_H-M   'P 1'
#
loop_
_entity.id
_entity.type
_entity.pdbx_description
1 polymer ?
#
loop_
_entity_poly.entity_id
_entity_poly.type
_entity_poly.pdbx_seq_one_letter_code
_entity_poly.pdbx_strand_id
1 'polypeptide(L)'
;MADLAVLGTAPIPGANTAGASARYEPEFERLSAEIAKLESPEGRASLKWNDVIEACTTILTSKSKDLLVASYLAMGLFQKNGYTGLATGLKIVVDLQNTFWDGLFPEKSRLRARAAALQWMSERISPAIAEKSAASKSSRDPLTACEAVIEELGKIAGEKYGESPPDFGELARCIREKISSIPADKPPEEAKPESPSSSGGGSSGMAVQAADVSSPEAARA
;
A
#
# COMPACT_ATOMS: atom_id res chain seq x y z
N MET A 1 -9.29 0.97 -16.77
CA MET A 1 -8.14 0.33 -16.10
C MET A 1 -8.60 -1.04 -15.64
N ALA A 2 -7.78 -2.09 -15.84
CA ALA A 2 -8.11 -3.40 -15.31
C ALA A 2 -8.24 -3.32 -13.78
N ASP A 3 -9.19 -4.04 -13.21
CA ASP A 3 -9.30 -4.15 -11.77
C ASP A 3 -8.14 -5.02 -11.27
N LEU A 4 -7.11 -4.37 -10.71
CA LEU A 4 -5.90 -5.05 -10.24
C LEU A 4 -6.21 -6.11 -9.16
N ALA A 5 -7.28 -5.91 -8.39
CA ALA A 5 -7.66 -6.84 -7.32
C ALA A 5 -8.04 -8.23 -7.86
N VAL A 6 -8.49 -8.34 -9.11
CA VAL A 6 -8.89 -9.63 -9.68
C VAL A 6 -7.73 -10.39 -10.32
N LEU A 7 -6.56 -9.78 -10.52
CA LEU A 7 -5.45 -10.41 -11.26
C LEU A 7 -4.97 -11.71 -10.61
N GLY A 8 -5.01 -11.78 -9.28
CA GLY A 8 -4.60 -12.95 -8.52
C GLY A 8 -5.66 -14.04 -8.37
N THR A 9 -6.92 -13.77 -8.76
CA THR A 9 -8.07 -14.66 -8.47
C THR A 9 -8.90 -15.04 -9.69
N ALA A 10 -9.03 -14.13 -10.67
CA ALA A 10 -9.76 -14.40 -11.90
C ALA A 10 -8.95 -15.33 -12.82
N PRO A 11 -9.54 -16.42 -13.34
CA PRO A 11 -8.83 -17.36 -14.21
C PRO A 11 -8.48 -16.71 -15.56
N ILE A 12 -7.42 -17.22 -16.21
CA ILE A 12 -7.18 -16.95 -17.63
C ILE A 12 -8.31 -17.60 -18.45
N PRO A 13 -8.88 -16.91 -19.47
CA PRO A 13 -9.90 -17.52 -20.32
C PRO A 13 -9.42 -18.78 -21.03
N GLY A 14 -10.21 -19.86 -20.98
CA GLY A 14 -9.93 -21.13 -21.65
C GLY A 14 -9.88 -22.31 -20.68
N ALA A 15 -9.37 -23.45 -21.16
CA ALA A 15 -9.34 -24.70 -20.40
C ALA A 15 -8.28 -24.70 -19.28
N ASN A 16 -7.17 -24.00 -19.47
CA ASN A 16 -6.13 -23.86 -18.45
C ASN A 16 -6.31 -22.54 -17.71
N THR A 17 -6.83 -22.59 -16.49
CA THR A 17 -7.14 -21.42 -15.67
C THR A 17 -5.91 -20.60 -15.28
N ALA A 18 -4.71 -21.19 -15.34
CA ALA A 18 -3.43 -20.51 -15.13
C ALA A 18 -2.77 -20.03 -16.45
N GLY A 19 -3.34 -20.36 -17.60
CA GLY A 19 -2.81 -20.01 -18.91
C GLY A 19 -1.59 -20.84 -19.32
N ALA A 20 -0.65 -20.23 -20.02
CA ALA A 20 0.59 -20.86 -20.48
C ALA A 20 1.81 -20.02 -20.08
N SER A 21 3.01 -20.60 -20.15
CA SER A 21 4.24 -19.89 -19.79
C SER A 21 4.38 -18.56 -20.54
N ALA A 22 4.59 -17.46 -19.80
CA ALA A 22 4.74 -16.13 -20.38
C ALA A 22 6.05 -15.93 -21.13
N ARG A 23 7.03 -16.83 -20.99
CA ARG A 23 8.41 -16.66 -21.46
C ARG A 23 8.53 -16.31 -22.95
N TYR A 24 7.58 -16.77 -23.76
CA TYR A 24 7.58 -16.57 -25.22
C TYR A 24 6.61 -15.49 -25.69
N GLU A 25 5.93 -14.81 -24.75
CA GLU A 25 5.01 -13.72 -25.08
C GLU A 25 5.81 -12.43 -25.36
N PRO A 26 5.45 -11.66 -26.41
CA PRO A 26 6.08 -10.36 -26.70
C PRO A 26 6.01 -9.38 -25.51
N GLU A 27 4.96 -9.44 -24.71
CA GLU A 27 4.80 -8.63 -23.50
C GLU A 27 5.85 -8.98 -22.45
N PHE A 28 6.24 -10.25 -22.33
CA PHE A 28 7.27 -10.68 -21.40
C PHE A 28 8.67 -10.26 -21.86
N GLU A 29 8.92 -10.25 -23.17
CA GLU A 29 10.16 -9.72 -23.74
C GLU A 29 10.32 -8.22 -23.42
N ARG A 30 9.28 -7.42 -23.67
CA ARG A 30 9.27 -5.99 -23.34
C ARG A 30 9.44 -5.74 -21.84
N LEU A 31 8.72 -6.51 -21.03
CA LEU A 31 8.82 -6.46 -19.57
C LEU A 31 10.25 -6.76 -19.11
N SER A 32 10.86 -7.83 -19.63
CA SER A 32 12.24 -8.22 -19.30
C SER A 32 13.24 -7.14 -19.71
N ALA A 33 13.05 -6.51 -20.87
CA ALA A 33 13.89 -5.41 -21.34
C ALA A 33 13.80 -4.17 -20.42
N GLU A 34 12.62 -3.82 -19.93
CA GLU A 34 12.46 -2.73 -18.95
C GLU A 34 13.09 -3.09 -17.61
N ILE A 35 12.86 -4.31 -17.09
CA ILE A 35 13.42 -4.74 -15.80
C ILE A 35 14.95 -4.82 -15.84
N ALA A 36 15.54 -5.23 -16.96
CA ALA A 36 17.00 -5.28 -17.14
C ALA A 36 17.68 -3.91 -16.97
N LYS A 37 16.96 -2.80 -17.16
CA LYS A 37 17.50 -1.46 -16.93
C LYS A 37 17.82 -1.18 -15.45
N LEU A 38 17.30 -1.97 -14.52
CA LEU A 38 17.62 -1.83 -13.09
C LEU A 38 19.10 -2.09 -12.78
N GLU A 39 19.83 -2.76 -13.67
CA GLU A 39 21.22 -3.16 -13.47
C GLU A 39 22.25 -2.03 -13.66
N SER A 40 21.84 -0.85 -14.16
CA SER A 40 22.72 0.32 -14.29
C SER A 40 22.08 1.62 -13.79
N PRO A 41 22.88 2.62 -13.38
CA PRO A 41 22.36 3.95 -13.02
C PRO A 41 21.59 4.63 -14.17
N GLU A 42 22.13 4.60 -15.39
CA GLU A 42 21.52 5.22 -16.57
C GLU A 42 20.23 4.49 -16.99
N GLY A 43 20.24 3.16 -16.86
CA GLY A 43 19.06 2.34 -17.07
C GLY A 43 17.95 2.68 -16.09
N ARG A 44 18.26 2.75 -14.78
CA ARG A 44 17.29 3.13 -13.74
C ARG A 44 16.65 4.49 -14.00
N ALA A 45 17.41 5.46 -14.49
CA ALA A 45 16.90 6.80 -14.82
C ALA A 45 15.93 6.80 -16.03
N SER A 46 16.05 5.82 -16.93
CA SER A 46 15.23 5.70 -18.16
C SER A 46 14.15 4.62 -18.09
N LEU A 47 14.02 3.94 -16.95
CA LEU A 47 13.06 2.87 -16.73
C LEU A 47 11.64 3.43 -16.64
N LYS A 48 10.71 2.84 -17.39
CA LYS A 48 9.31 3.26 -17.43
C LYS A 48 8.43 2.30 -16.64
N TRP A 49 8.16 2.65 -15.38
CA TRP A 49 7.34 1.81 -14.50
C TRP A 49 5.90 1.61 -14.99
N ASN A 50 5.34 2.56 -15.75
CA ASN A 50 4.02 2.38 -16.36
C ASN A 50 4.02 1.24 -17.38
N ASP A 51 5.04 1.16 -18.21
CA ASP A 51 5.21 0.11 -19.24
C ASP A 51 5.37 -1.26 -18.56
N VAL A 52 6.11 -1.34 -17.45
CA VAL A 52 6.22 -2.54 -16.60
C VAL A 52 4.85 -2.98 -16.08
N ILE A 53 4.08 -2.05 -15.48
CA ILE A 53 2.75 -2.36 -14.93
C ILE A 53 1.80 -2.83 -16.03
N GLU A 54 1.79 -2.16 -17.18
CA GLU A 54 0.93 -2.49 -18.32
C GLU A 54 1.26 -3.89 -18.86
N ALA A 55 2.53 -4.20 -19.06
CA ALA A 55 2.97 -5.52 -19.54
C ALA A 55 2.61 -6.62 -18.54
N CYS A 56 2.90 -6.43 -17.25
CA CYS A 56 2.54 -7.40 -16.22
C CYS A 56 1.03 -7.62 -16.12
N THR A 57 0.25 -6.54 -16.15
CA THR A 57 -1.22 -6.61 -16.10
C THR A 57 -1.77 -7.38 -17.28
N THR A 58 -1.26 -7.12 -18.49
CA THR A 58 -1.69 -7.81 -19.72
C THR A 58 -1.41 -9.31 -19.63
N ILE A 59 -0.21 -9.70 -19.19
CA ILE A 59 0.18 -11.09 -19.02
C ILE A 59 -0.71 -11.78 -17.98
N LEU A 60 -0.85 -11.19 -16.79
CA LEU A 60 -1.63 -11.76 -15.68
C LEU A 60 -3.13 -11.82 -15.97
N THR A 61 -3.64 -10.97 -16.86
CA THR A 61 -5.05 -10.98 -17.25
C THR A 61 -5.36 -12.06 -18.27
N SER A 62 -4.49 -12.28 -19.25
CA SER A 62 -4.86 -12.99 -20.48
C SER A 62 -3.93 -14.11 -20.93
N LYS A 63 -2.73 -14.22 -20.36
CA LYS A 63 -1.68 -15.14 -20.85
C LYS A 63 -1.25 -16.17 -19.83
N SER A 64 -0.84 -15.70 -18.65
CA SER A 64 -0.16 -16.53 -17.66
C SER A 64 -0.40 -16.03 -16.24
N LYS A 65 -0.70 -16.95 -15.33
CA LYS A 65 -0.56 -16.73 -13.89
C LYS A 65 0.88 -17.05 -13.51
N ASP A 66 1.72 -16.02 -13.42
CA ASP A 66 3.17 -16.16 -13.26
C ASP A 66 3.68 -15.35 -12.06
N LEU A 67 4.43 -16.01 -11.17
CA LEU A 67 4.99 -15.39 -9.97
C LEU A 67 6.04 -14.34 -10.24
N LEU A 68 6.89 -14.53 -11.26
CA LEU A 68 7.92 -13.55 -11.58
C LEU A 68 7.29 -12.28 -12.13
N VAL A 69 6.27 -12.43 -12.98
CA VAL A 69 5.48 -11.30 -13.51
C VAL A 69 4.77 -10.57 -12.37
N ALA A 70 4.17 -11.29 -11.42
CA ALA A 70 3.53 -10.69 -10.24
C ALA A 70 4.54 -9.97 -9.33
N SER A 71 5.74 -10.53 -9.14
CA SER A 71 6.86 -9.89 -8.43
C SER A 71 7.27 -8.57 -9.09
N TYR A 72 7.39 -8.55 -10.42
CA TYR A 72 7.67 -7.32 -11.19
C TYR A 72 6.54 -6.30 -11.05
N LEU A 73 5.28 -6.76 -11.09
CA LEU A 73 4.12 -5.90 -10.89
C LEU A 73 4.13 -5.25 -9.50
N ALA A 74 4.42 -6.01 -8.44
CA ALA A 74 4.48 -5.48 -7.08
C ALA A 74 5.52 -4.37 -6.93
N MET A 75 6.70 -4.54 -7.53
CA MET A 75 7.72 -3.50 -7.58
C MET A 75 7.26 -2.28 -8.39
N GLY A 76 6.64 -2.48 -9.56
CA GLY A 76 6.12 -1.39 -10.37
C GLY A 76 5.03 -0.58 -9.65
N LEU A 77 4.08 -1.24 -9.01
CA LEU A 77 3.03 -0.59 -8.22
C LEU A 77 3.61 0.15 -7.02
N PHE A 78 4.61 -0.41 -6.34
CA PHE A 78 5.29 0.31 -5.26
C PHE A 78 5.95 1.60 -5.75
N GLN A 79 6.58 1.55 -6.92
CA GLN A 79 7.26 2.71 -7.49
C GLN A 79 6.28 3.79 -7.97
N LYS A 80 5.12 3.40 -8.52
CA LYS A 80 4.11 4.33 -9.03
C LYS A 80 3.15 4.85 -7.96
N ASN A 81 2.77 4.01 -7.00
CA ASN A 81 1.67 4.27 -6.08
C ASN A 81 2.08 4.15 -4.60
N GLY A 82 3.38 4.00 -4.32
CA GLY A 82 3.90 3.92 -2.95
C GLY A 82 3.37 2.69 -2.20
N TYR A 83 3.17 2.83 -0.89
CA TYR A 83 2.77 1.72 -0.03
C TYR A 83 1.39 1.14 -0.37
N THR A 84 0.46 1.95 -0.89
CA THR A 84 -0.84 1.45 -1.39
C THR A 84 -0.67 0.54 -2.59
N GLY A 85 0.23 0.91 -3.51
CA GLY A 85 0.60 0.06 -4.64
C GLY A 85 1.29 -1.23 -4.19
N LEU A 86 2.21 -1.12 -3.23
CA LEU A 86 2.89 -2.29 -2.66
C LEU A 86 1.91 -3.27 -2.02
N ALA A 87 0.98 -2.79 -1.18
CA ALA A 87 -0.03 -3.63 -0.55
C ALA A 87 -0.86 -4.38 -1.61
N THR A 88 -1.26 -3.67 -2.67
CA THR A 88 -2.00 -4.26 -3.81
C THR A 88 -1.16 -5.33 -4.51
N GLY A 89 0.09 -5.04 -4.82
CA GLY A 89 1.01 -5.97 -5.49
C GLY A 89 1.28 -7.24 -4.69
N LEU A 90 1.59 -7.08 -3.39
CA LEU A 90 1.81 -8.21 -2.48
C LEU A 90 0.55 -9.07 -2.36
N LYS A 91 -0.64 -8.44 -2.30
CA LYS A 91 -1.91 -9.17 -2.24
C LYS A 91 -2.16 -10.01 -3.49
N ILE A 92 -1.85 -9.47 -4.68
CA ILE A 92 -1.90 -10.24 -5.93
C ILE A 92 -0.98 -11.46 -5.87
N VAL A 93 0.24 -11.31 -5.33
CA VAL A 93 1.19 -12.42 -5.18
C VAL A 93 0.67 -13.50 -4.23
N VAL A 94 0.04 -13.13 -3.12
CA VAL A 94 -0.65 -14.07 -2.22
C VAL A 94 -1.79 -14.77 -2.94
N ASP A 95 -2.66 -14.01 -3.61
CA ASP A 95 -3.85 -14.54 -4.26
C ASP A 95 -3.52 -15.54 -5.37
N LEU A 96 -2.47 -15.28 -6.15
CA LEU A 96 -1.97 -16.21 -7.16
C LEU A 96 -1.56 -17.56 -6.54
N GLN A 97 -0.85 -17.51 -5.41
CA GLN A 97 -0.40 -18.72 -4.72
C GLN A 97 -1.54 -19.48 -4.05
N ASN A 98 -2.57 -18.78 -3.58
CA ASN A 98 -3.74 -19.41 -2.97
C ASN A 98 -4.68 -20.01 -4.04
N THR A 99 -4.87 -19.30 -5.15
CA THR A 99 -5.89 -19.66 -6.16
C THR A 99 -5.35 -20.63 -7.21
N PHE A 100 -4.12 -20.41 -7.69
CA PHE A 100 -3.62 -21.09 -8.89
C PHE A 100 -2.45 -22.04 -8.61
N TRP A 101 -2.14 -22.36 -7.35
CA TRP A 101 -0.91 -23.06 -6.94
C TRP A 101 -0.45 -24.18 -7.88
N ASP A 102 -1.35 -25.08 -8.29
CA ASP A 102 -0.99 -26.24 -9.11
C ASP A 102 -0.68 -25.87 -10.56
N GLY A 103 -1.36 -24.89 -11.14
CA GLY A 103 -1.17 -24.42 -12.52
C GLY A 103 -0.22 -23.22 -12.67
N LEU A 104 0.15 -22.57 -11.56
CA LEU A 104 0.95 -21.35 -11.52
C LEU A 104 2.34 -21.55 -12.16
N PHE A 105 2.85 -20.50 -12.81
CA PHE A 105 4.19 -20.45 -13.37
C PHE A 105 5.17 -19.70 -12.45
N PRO A 106 6.46 -20.09 -12.38
CA PRO A 106 7.06 -21.32 -12.92
C PRO A 106 6.36 -22.59 -12.41
N GLU A 107 6.46 -23.71 -13.14
CA GLU A 107 5.71 -24.93 -12.87
C GLU A 107 5.93 -25.46 -11.44
N LYS A 108 4.95 -26.17 -10.87
CA LYS A 108 5.01 -26.70 -9.49
C LYS A 108 6.23 -27.59 -9.24
N SER A 109 6.71 -28.31 -10.24
CA SER A 109 7.96 -29.10 -10.17
C SER A 109 9.22 -28.26 -9.97
N ARG A 110 9.13 -26.93 -10.17
CA ARG A 110 10.23 -25.97 -10.09
C ARG A 110 10.06 -25.03 -8.91
N LEU A 111 9.79 -25.56 -7.71
CA LEU A 111 9.61 -24.76 -6.48
C LEU A 111 10.75 -23.78 -6.20
N ARG A 112 12.01 -24.15 -6.48
CA ARG A 112 13.15 -23.22 -6.36
C ARG A 112 13.04 -22.01 -7.28
N ALA A 113 12.51 -22.17 -8.49
CA ALA A 113 12.29 -21.05 -9.40
C ALA A 113 11.13 -20.16 -8.94
N ARG A 114 10.06 -20.75 -8.35
CA ARG A 114 9.00 -19.98 -7.68
C ARG A 114 9.56 -19.18 -6.50
N ALA A 115 10.42 -19.80 -5.68
CA ALA A 115 11.05 -19.12 -4.55
C ALA A 115 11.96 -17.98 -5.02
N ALA A 116 12.78 -18.21 -6.05
CA ALA A 116 13.65 -17.19 -6.63
C ALA A 116 12.88 -15.97 -7.18
N ALA A 117 11.69 -16.18 -7.77
CA ALA A 117 10.84 -15.08 -8.22
C ALA A 117 10.34 -14.21 -7.06
N LEU A 118 9.98 -14.82 -5.94
CA LEU A 118 9.56 -14.10 -4.73
C LEU A 118 10.75 -13.44 -4.01
N GLN A 119 11.91 -14.11 -4.03
CA GLN A 119 13.14 -13.59 -3.46
C GLN A 119 13.62 -12.34 -4.20
N TRP A 120 13.56 -12.34 -5.54
CA TRP A 120 13.84 -11.15 -6.35
C TRP A 120 12.99 -9.95 -5.92
N MET A 121 11.70 -10.16 -5.63
CA MET A 121 10.80 -9.11 -5.16
C MET A 121 11.24 -8.57 -3.81
N SER A 122 11.47 -9.45 -2.84
CA SER A 122 11.91 -9.12 -1.48
C SER A 122 13.21 -8.30 -1.50
N GLU A 123 14.21 -8.76 -2.27
CA GLU A 123 15.53 -8.14 -2.36
C GLU A 123 15.53 -6.79 -3.07
N ARG A 124 14.58 -6.54 -3.98
CA ARG A 124 14.48 -5.26 -4.69
C ARG A 124 13.62 -4.24 -3.94
N ILE A 125 12.56 -4.68 -3.29
CA ILE A 125 11.62 -3.79 -2.60
C ILE A 125 12.18 -3.34 -1.24
N SER A 126 12.84 -4.23 -0.49
CA SER A 126 13.37 -3.91 0.84
C SER A 126 14.30 -2.69 0.89
N PRO A 127 15.36 -2.60 0.07
CA PRO A 127 16.21 -1.40 0.03
C PRO A 127 15.45 -0.16 -0.49
N ALA A 128 14.53 -0.34 -1.45
CA ALA A 128 13.74 0.78 -1.97
C ALA A 128 12.75 1.36 -0.93
N ILE A 129 12.27 0.55 0.01
CA ILE A 129 11.53 1.03 1.19
C ILE A 129 12.47 1.81 2.10
N ALA A 130 13.65 1.27 2.41
CA ALA A 130 14.62 1.92 3.28
C ALA A 130 15.02 3.31 2.75
N GLU A 131 15.27 3.44 1.45
CA GLU A 131 15.65 4.69 0.77
C GLU A 131 14.54 5.74 0.71
N LYS A 132 13.25 5.35 0.77
CA LYS A 132 12.16 6.33 0.80
C LYS A 132 12.27 7.22 2.04
N SER A 133 11.79 8.46 1.93
CA SER A 133 11.67 9.37 3.06
C SER A 133 10.82 8.79 4.21
N ALA A 134 10.82 9.46 5.37
CA ALA A 134 10.01 9.07 6.51
C ALA A 134 8.54 8.91 6.11
N ALA A 135 7.89 7.86 6.62
CA ALA A 135 6.48 7.63 6.39
C ALA A 135 5.65 8.69 7.12
N SER A 136 4.49 9.03 6.56
CA SER A 136 3.55 9.97 7.17
C SER A 136 2.34 9.23 7.73
N LYS A 137 1.45 9.93 8.47
CA LYS A 137 0.24 9.33 9.02
C LYS A 137 -0.64 8.66 7.95
N SER A 138 -0.73 9.22 6.74
CA SER A 138 -1.52 8.64 5.65
C SER A 138 -0.93 7.34 5.10
N SER A 139 0.33 7.03 5.40
CA SER A 139 0.98 5.79 5.01
C SER A 139 0.71 4.63 5.98
N ARG A 140 0.11 4.89 7.15
CA ARG A 140 -0.10 3.89 8.20
C ARG A 140 -0.93 2.70 7.71
N ASP A 141 -2.14 2.94 7.20
CA ASP A 141 -3.02 1.83 6.79
C ASP A 141 -2.42 1.00 5.64
N PRO A 142 -1.84 1.60 4.57
CA PRO A 142 -1.16 0.81 3.55
C PRO A 142 0.04 0.01 4.07
N LEU A 143 0.81 0.55 5.02
CA LEU A 143 1.95 -0.16 5.61
C LEU A 143 1.49 -1.33 6.49
N THR A 144 0.46 -1.13 7.31
CA THR A 144 -0.15 -2.22 8.10
C THR A 144 -0.75 -3.30 7.20
N ALA A 145 -1.34 -2.92 6.07
CA ALA A 145 -1.79 -3.87 5.06
C ALA A 145 -0.62 -4.65 4.44
N CYS A 146 0.51 -3.99 4.13
CA CYS A 146 1.72 -4.68 3.67
C CYS A 146 2.21 -5.68 4.71
N GLU A 147 2.29 -5.29 5.99
CA GLU A 147 2.73 -6.16 7.09
C GLU A 147 1.90 -7.43 7.17
N ALA A 148 0.57 -7.30 7.21
CA ALA A 148 -0.34 -8.44 7.26
C ALA A 148 -0.19 -9.39 6.06
N VAL A 149 -0.02 -8.85 4.85
CA VAL A 149 0.17 -9.65 3.63
C VAL A 149 1.54 -10.34 3.63
N ILE A 150 2.59 -9.70 4.16
CA ILE A 150 3.92 -10.31 4.28
C ILE A 150 3.90 -11.48 5.28
N GLU A 151 3.15 -11.36 6.39
CA GLU A 151 2.94 -12.48 7.30
C GLU A 151 2.24 -13.67 6.61
N GLU A 152 1.25 -13.40 5.77
CA GLU A 152 0.59 -14.43 4.97
C GLU A 152 1.55 -15.08 3.96
N LEU A 153 2.39 -14.29 3.28
CA LEU A 153 3.45 -14.82 2.41
C LEU A 153 4.40 -15.75 3.18
N GLY A 154 4.77 -15.40 4.41
CA GLY A 154 5.59 -16.25 5.28
C GLY A 154 4.92 -17.58 5.63
N LYS A 155 3.61 -17.58 5.91
CA LYS A 155 2.83 -18.80 6.14
C LYS A 155 2.80 -19.69 4.90
N ILE A 156 2.46 -19.12 3.73
CA ILE A 156 2.44 -19.84 2.45
C ILE A 156 3.83 -20.42 2.13
N ALA A 157 4.91 -19.66 2.37
CA ALA A 157 6.27 -20.11 2.18
C ALA A 157 6.58 -21.36 3.02
N GLY A 158 6.29 -21.31 4.33
CA GLY A 158 6.50 -22.44 5.24
C GLY A 158 5.69 -23.68 4.90
N GLU A 159 4.47 -23.51 4.36
CA GLU A 159 3.57 -24.61 4.03
C GLU A 159 3.86 -25.25 2.66
N LYS A 160 4.17 -24.44 1.64
CA LYS A 160 4.14 -24.87 0.24
C LYS A 160 5.51 -25.06 -0.43
N TYR A 161 6.59 -24.50 0.12
CA TYR A 161 7.90 -24.45 -0.55
C TYR A 161 8.92 -25.49 -0.05
N GLY A 162 8.55 -26.32 0.93
CA GLY A 162 9.38 -27.43 1.41
C GLY A 162 10.70 -26.95 2.02
N GLU A 163 11.82 -27.54 1.60
CA GLU A 163 13.14 -27.35 2.21
C GLU A 163 13.82 -26.00 1.88
N SER A 164 13.30 -25.22 0.93
CA SER A 164 13.91 -23.96 0.51
C SER A 164 12.85 -22.86 0.31
N PRO A 165 12.18 -22.44 1.39
CA PRO A 165 11.20 -21.35 1.33
C PRO A 165 11.87 -20.02 0.99
N PRO A 166 11.20 -19.12 0.25
CA PRO A 166 11.64 -17.73 0.09
C PRO A 166 11.63 -16.99 1.44
N ASP A 167 12.52 -16.02 1.61
CA ASP A 167 12.60 -15.21 2.83
C ASP A 167 12.00 -13.80 2.65
N PHE A 168 11.18 -13.41 3.61
CA PHE A 168 10.55 -12.10 3.66
C PHE A 168 10.90 -11.31 4.92
N GLY A 169 11.86 -11.80 5.73
CA GLY A 169 12.20 -11.19 7.01
C GLY A 169 12.68 -9.75 6.88
N GLU A 170 13.54 -9.49 5.90
CA GLU A 170 14.06 -8.15 5.63
C GLU A 170 12.96 -7.18 5.12
N LEU A 171 12.09 -7.66 4.24
CA LEU A 171 10.95 -6.89 3.75
C LEU A 171 10.00 -6.52 4.91
N ALA A 172 9.69 -7.49 5.79
CA ALA A 172 8.87 -7.26 6.98
C ALA A 172 9.54 -6.26 7.95
N ARG A 173 10.86 -6.36 8.14
CA ARG A 173 11.62 -5.43 8.98
C ARG A 173 11.51 -4.00 8.46
N CYS A 174 11.76 -3.78 7.16
CA CYS A 174 11.66 -2.45 6.55
C CYS A 174 10.26 -1.83 6.68
N ILE A 175 9.20 -2.63 6.51
CA ILE A 175 7.82 -2.15 6.70
C ILE A 175 7.56 -1.76 8.16
N ARG A 176 7.95 -2.60 9.13
CA ARG A 176 7.79 -2.30 10.56
C ARG A 176 8.55 -1.05 11.02
N GLU A 177 9.73 -0.83 10.48
CA GLU A 177 10.51 0.38 10.76
C GLU A 177 9.80 1.62 10.23
N LYS A 178 9.22 1.56 9.03
CA LYS A 178 8.39 2.66 8.51
C LYS A 178 7.18 2.91 9.38
N ILE A 179 6.45 1.88 9.80
CA ILE A 179 5.29 2.00 10.71
C ILE A 179 5.72 2.68 12.02
N SER A 180 6.81 2.20 12.64
CA SER A 180 7.34 2.72 13.91
C SER A 180 7.81 4.17 13.82
N SER A 181 8.23 4.62 12.63
CA SER A 181 8.63 6.01 12.40
C SER A 181 7.47 7.00 12.31
N ILE A 182 6.23 6.53 12.16
CA ILE A 182 5.06 7.41 12.04
C ILE A 182 4.67 7.90 13.45
N PRO A 183 4.62 9.23 13.69
CA PRO A 183 4.18 9.76 14.97
C PRO A 183 2.81 9.19 15.39
N ALA A 184 2.70 8.75 16.64
CA ALA A 184 1.42 8.36 17.22
C ALA A 184 0.42 9.53 17.10
N ASP A 185 -0.85 9.22 16.84
CA ASP A 185 -1.87 10.24 17.05
C ASP A 185 -1.88 10.57 18.54
N LYS A 186 -1.57 11.83 18.88
CA LYS A 186 -1.89 12.33 20.21
C LYS A 186 -3.39 12.06 20.41
N PRO A 187 -3.80 11.50 21.56
CA PRO A 187 -5.22 11.42 21.91
C PRO A 187 -5.85 12.79 21.68
N PRO A 188 -7.09 12.89 21.16
CA PRO A 188 -7.80 14.15 21.12
C PRO A 188 -7.71 14.76 22.50
N GLU A 189 -7.06 15.93 22.61
CA GLU A 189 -7.00 16.67 23.85
C GLU A 189 -8.45 16.97 24.20
N GLU A 190 -8.97 16.22 25.17
CA GLU A 190 -10.30 16.39 25.73
C GLU A 190 -10.44 17.88 26.03
N ALA A 191 -11.29 18.55 25.25
CA ALA A 191 -11.64 19.93 25.48
C ALA A 191 -12.21 19.98 26.90
N LYS A 192 -11.37 20.40 27.85
CA LYS A 192 -11.79 20.65 29.23
C LYS A 192 -12.99 21.58 29.14
N PRO A 193 -14.15 21.24 29.72
CA PRO A 193 -15.24 22.18 29.80
C PRO A 193 -14.74 23.38 30.62
N GLU A 194 -14.68 24.54 29.98
CA GLU A 194 -14.46 25.80 30.68
C GLU A 194 -15.55 25.92 31.75
N SER A 195 -15.13 25.73 33.00
CA SER A 195 -15.96 26.03 34.15
C SER A 195 -16.07 27.55 34.24
N PRO A 196 -17.27 28.14 34.24
CA PRO A 196 -17.41 29.58 34.43
C PRO A 196 -16.94 29.92 35.84
N SER A 197 -15.84 30.67 35.92
CA SER A 197 -15.31 31.25 37.15
C SER A 197 -16.34 32.23 37.72
N SER A 198 -16.82 31.95 38.93
CA SER A 198 -17.57 32.91 39.72
C SER A 198 -16.62 33.98 40.26
N SER A 199 -16.81 35.23 39.86
CA SER A 199 -16.43 36.38 40.67
C SER A 199 -17.68 37.17 41.03
N GLY A 200 -18.15 36.93 42.25
CA GLY A 200 -19.10 37.81 42.91
C GLY A 200 -18.42 39.12 43.29
N GLY A 201 -19.09 40.23 42.98
CA GLY A 201 -18.79 41.57 43.48
C GLY A 201 -20.11 42.33 43.53
N GLY A 202 -20.70 42.39 44.72
CA GLY A 202 -22.07 42.85 44.93
C GLY A 202 -22.28 44.34 44.71
N SER A 203 -23.55 44.71 44.53
CA SER A 203 -24.06 45.96 45.09
C SER A 203 -25.56 45.80 45.36
N SER A 204 -25.93 46.20 46.58
CA SER A 204 -27.27 46.16 47.15
C SER A 204 -28.21 47.09 46.37
N GLY A 205 -29.27 46.50 45.79
CA GLY A 205 -30.36 47.24 45.16
C GLY A 205 -31.54 47.33 46.11
N MET A 206 -31.76 48.52 46.69
CA MET A 206 -33.07 48.91 47.20
C MET A 206 -33.43 50.25 46.54
N ALA A 207 -34.39 50.22 45.63
CA ALA A 207 -35.01 51.41 45.08
C ALA A 207 -36.50 51.13 44.84
N VAL A 208 -37.34 51.86 45.55
CA VAL A 208 -38.71 52.18 45.13
C VAL A 208 -38.88 53.66 45.36
N GLN A 209 -38.97 54.43 44.28
CA GLN A 209 -39.97 55.47 44.08
C GLN A 209 -39.81 56.07 42.67
N ALA A 210 -40.96 56.29 42.05
CA ALA A 210 -41.14 56.95 40.77
C ALA A 210 -41.93 58.25 40.97
N ALA A 211 -41.92 59.06 39.90
CA ALA A 211 -42.53 60.40 39.70
C ALA A 211 -41.55 61.56 40.01
N ASP A 212 -41.39 62.61 39.20
CA ASP A 212 -42.20 63.12 38.09
C ASP A 212 -41.36 64.09 37.23
N VAL A 213 -41.53 63.98 35.91
CA VAL A 213 -41.62 64.99 34.83
C VAL A 213 -40.76 66.27 34.83
N SER A 214 -39.94 66.41 33.78
CA SER A 214 -39.80 67.61 32.90
C SER A 214 -38.90 67.19 31.71
N SER A 215 -39.11 67.47 30.43
CA SER A 215 -39.59 68.65 29.72
C SER A 215 -39.63 68.29 28.22
N PRO A 216 -40.27 69.07 27.33
CA PRO A 216 -39.89 69.09 25.92
C PRO A 216 -39.47 70.49 25.48
N GLU A 217 -38.33 70.63 24.80
CA GLU A 217 -38.19 71.71 23.82
C GLU A 217 -37.23 71.37 22.67
N ALA A 218 -37.85 71.29 21.48
CA ALA A 218 -37.41 71.71 20.15
C ALA A 218 -35.98 71.40 19.63
N ALA A 219 -35.96 70.43 18.70
CA ALA A 219 -35.74 70.62 17.26
C ALA A 219 -34.39 71.10 16.69
N ARG A 220 -34.09 70.46 15.53
CA ARG A 220 -33.10 70.75 14.47
C ARG A 220 -31.68 70.24 14.74
N ALA A 221 -31.02 69.55 13.82
CA ALA A 221 -31.32 69.11 12.46
C ALA A 221 -30.41 67.91 12.14
#